data_AF-A0AAP2DA33-F1
#
_entry.id   AF-A0AAP2DA33-F1
#
_cell.length_a   1.000
_cell.length_b   1.000
_cell.length_c   1.000
_cell.angle_alpha   90.00
_cell.angle_beta   90.00
_cell.angle_gamma   90.00
#
_symmetry.space_group_name_H-M   'P 1'
#
loop_
_entity.id
_entity.type
_entity.pdbx_description
1 polymer ?
#
loop_
_entity_poly.entity_id
_entity_poly.type
_entity_poly.pdbx_seq_one_letter_code
_entity_poly.pdbx_strand_id
1 'polypeptide(L)'
;MSLALLLDISYAIMGAGIGAGLVAIGAGLGIGKIGGSAMESMARQPEASGKIQGAMLIIAALIEVAALFALVICLLISFKG
;
A
#
# COMPACT_ATOMS: atom_id res chain seq x y z
N MET A 1 12.24 9.59 32.15
CA MET A 1 12.30 8.47 31.20
C MET A 1 13.58 7.69 31.48
N SER A 2 13.55 6.36 31.64
CA SER A 2 14.78 5.58 31.74
C SER A 2 15.46 5.47 30.36
N LEU A 3 16.79 5.28 30.31
CA LEU A 3 17.55 5.13 29.07
C LEU A 3 17.04 3.97 28.20
N ALA A 4 16.63 2.87 28.85
CA ALA A 4 16.02 1.72 28.17
C ALA A 4 14.76 2.12 27.40
N LEU A 5 13.87 2.92 28.02
CA LEU A 5 12.63 3.34 27.39
C LEU A 5 12.86 4.22 26.14
N LEU A 6 13.91 5.05 26.14
CA LEU A 6 14.27 5.89 24.99
C LEU A 6 14.77 5.07 23.79
N LEU A 7 15.49 3.98 24.06
CA LEU A 7 15.96 3.05 23.03
C LEU A 7 14.78 2.30 22.39
N ASP A 8 13.84 1.81 23.20
CA ASP A 8 12.66 1.07 22.71
C ASP A 8 11.81 1.93 21.77
N ILE A 9 11.58 3.20 22.13
CA ILE A 9 10.87 4.19 21.29
C ILE A 9 11.61 4.40 19.96
N SER A 10 12.93 4.58 20.02
CA SER A 10 13.73 4.84 18.81
C SER A 10 13.65 3.68 17.81
N TYR A 11 13.69 2.43 18.30
CA TYR A 11 13.54 1.25 17.45
C TYR A 11 12.12 1.14 16.87
N ALA A 12 11.09 1.48 17.65
CA ALA A 12 9.71 1.47 17.17
C ALA A 12 9.48 2.45 16.01
N ILE A 13 9.97 3.70 16.14
CA ILE A 13 9.84 4.72 15.09
C ILE A 13 10.64 4.31 13.83
N MET A 14 11.84 3.76 14.00
CA MET A 14 12.62 3.24 12.86
C MET A 14 11.87 2.10 12.14
N GLY A 15 11.31 1.16 12.90
CA GLY A 15 10.51 0.06 12.37
C GLY A 15 9.27 0.55 11.61
N ALA A 16 8.60 1.60 12.11
CA ALA A 16 7.46 2.22 11.43
C ALA A 16 7.86 2.87 10.09
N GLY A 17 9.01 3.54 10.03
CA GLY A 17 9.53 4.12 8.79
C GLY A 17 9.85 3.06 7.73
N ILE A 18 10.51 1.96 8.13
CA ILE A 18 10.80 0.83 7.25
C ILE A 18 9.50 0.17 6.78
N GLY A 19 8.57 -0.08 7.70
CA GLY A 19 7.27 -0.67 7.41
C GLY A 19 6.48 0.14 6.38
N ALA A 20 6.43 1.46 6.55
CA ALA A 20 5.75 2.36 5.61
C ALA A 20 6.36 2.28 4.19
N GLY A 21 7.70 2.23 4.09
CA GLY A 21 8.38 2.07 2.80
C GLY A 21 8.04 0.74 2.12
N LEU A 22 8.01 -0.36 2.87
CA LEU A 22 7.66 -1.68 2.34
C LEU A 22 6.20 -1.74 1.86
N VAL A 23 5.28 -1.13 2.60
CA VAL A 23 3.87 -1.02 2.19
C VAL A 23 3.74 -0.25 0.89
N ALA A 24 4.42 0.89 0.75
CA ALA A 24 4.40 1.70 -0.46
C ALA A 24 4.92 0.91 -1.69
N ILE A 25 6.02 0.16 -1.52
CA ILE A 25 6.56 -0.71 -2.58
C ILE A 25 5.56 -1.80 -2.96
N GLY A 26 4.99 -2.50 -1.97
CA GLY A 26 4.03 -3.57 -2.20
C GLY A 26 2.76 -3.09 -2.92
N ALA A 27 2.21 -1.95 -2.49
CA ALA A 27 1.04 -1.34 -3.12
C ALA A 27 1.33 -0.89 -4.55
N GLY A 28 2.47 -0.21 -4.78
CA GLY A 28 2.88 0.25 -6.11
C GLY A 28 3.07 -0.89 -7.10
N LEU A 29 3.70 -2.00 -6.68
CA LEU A 29 3.87 -3.19 -7.51
C LEU A 29 2.53 -3.87 -7.82
N GLY A 30 1.65 -3.99 -6.82
CA GLY A 30 0.32 -4.59 -6.98
C GLY A 30 -0.55 -3.82 -7.98
N ILE A 31 -0.69 -2.50 -7.76
CA ILE A 31 -1.49 -1.61 -8.61
C ILE A 31 -0.88 -1.54 -10.02
N GLY A 32 0.44 -1.41 -10.14
CA GLY A 32 1.12 -1.38 -11.44
C GLY A 32 0.86 -2.63 -12.28
N LYS A 33 0.88 -3.81 -11.66
CA LYS A 33 0.56 -5.08 -12.34
C LYS A 33 -0.90 -5.14 -12.79
N ILE A 34 -1.84 -4.75 -11.93
CA ILE A 34 -3.27 -4.72 -12.25
C ILE A 34 -3.56 -3.74 -13.39
N GLY A 35 -3.02 -2.52 -13.30
CA GLY A 35 -3.18 -1.49 -14.32
C GLY A 35 -2.59 -1.93 -15.67
N GLY A 36 -1.38 -2.50 -15.67
CA GLY A 36 -0.75 -3.02 -16.87
C GLY A 36 -1.58 -4.11 -17.55
N SER A 37 -1.99 -5.13 -16.79
CA SER A 37 -2.82 -6.22 -17.33
C SER A 37 -4.20 -5.75 -17.82
N ALA A 38 -4.81 -4.77 -17.14
CA ALA A 38 -6.05 -4.17 -17.58
C ALA A 38 -5.88 -3.40 -18.90
N MET A 39 -4.83 -2.58 -19.03
CA MET A 39 -4.54 -1.84 -20.25
C MET A 39 -4.31 -2.77 -21.44
N GLU A 40 -3.51 -3.82 -21.27
CA GLU A 40 -3.30 -4.83 -22.32
C GLU A 40 -4.61 -5.54 -22.71
N SER A 41 -5.45 -5.86 -21.73
CA SER A 41 -6.73 -6.53 -21.98
C SER A 41 -7.72 -5.63 -22.72
N MET A 42 -7.79 -4.34 -22.35
CA MET A 42 -8.64 -3.35 -23.04
C MET A 42 -8.16 -3.09 -24.47
N ALA A 43 -6.84 -3.06 -24.69
CA ALA A 43 -6.29 -2.94 -26.04
C ALA A 43 -6.63 -4.14 -26.93
N ARG A 44 -6.69 -5.35 -26.36
CA ARG A 44 -7.05 -6.59 -27.09
C ARG A 44 -8.55 -6.74 -27.30
N GLN A 45 -9.38 -6.25 -26.38
CA GLN A 45 -10.84 -6.35 -26.43
C GLN A 45 -11.49 -5.00 -26.11
N PRO A 46 -11.51 -4.07 -27.09
CA PRO A 46 -12.07 -2.73 -26.88
C PRO A 46 -13.53 -2.75 -26.42
N GLU A 47 -14.33 -3.71 -26.89
CA GLU A 47 -15.76 -3.85 -26.56
C GLU A 47 -15.99 -4.21 -25.09
N ALA A 48 -15.00 -4.82 -24.44
CA ALA A 48 -15.04 -5.19 -23.02
C ALA A 48 -14.42 -4.14 -22.09
N SER A 49 -13.93 -3.00 -22.62
CA SER A 49 -13.12 -2.05 -21.85
C SER A 49 -13.79 -1.57 -20.57
N GLY A 50 -15.08 -1.22 -20.61
CA GLY A 50 -15.81 -0.77 -19.43
C GLY A 50 -15.89 -1.83 -18.33
N LYS A 51 -16.04 -3.11 -18.69
CA LYS A 51 -16.06 -4.22 -17.72
C LYS A 51 -14.67 -4.46 -17.11
N ILE A 52 -13.63 -4.41 -17.94
CA ILE A 52 -12.24 -4.58 -17.51
C ILE A 52 -11.83 -3.44 -16.57
N GLN A 53 -12.12 -2.19 -16.94
CA GLN A 53 -11.86 -1.02 -16.10
C GLN A 53 -12.62 -1.12 -14.77
N GLY A 54 -13.89 -1.52 -14.79
CA GLY A 54 -14.67 -1.74 -13.56
C GLY A 54 -14.02 -2.75 -12.62
N ALA A 55 -13.63 -3.91 -13.14
CA ALA A 55 -12.93 -4.93 -12.35
C ALA A 55 -11.56 -4.43 -11.83
N MET A 56 -10.80 -3.73 -12.68
CA MET A 56 -9.51 -3.12 -12.31
C MET A 56 -9.66 -2.16 -11.13
N LEU A 57 -10.64 -1.25 -11.19
CA LEU A 57 -10.87 -0.26 -10.13
C LEU A 57 -11.29 -0.91 -8.81
N ILE A 58 -12.11 -1.97 -8.84
CA ILE A 58 -12.49 -2.71 -7.64
C ILE A 58 -11.25 -3.32 -6.98
N ILE A 59 -10.40 -4.01 -7.76
CA ILE A 59 -9.20 -4.65 -7.20
C ILE A 59 -8.19 -3.59 -6.73
N ALA A 60 -8.01 -2.51 -7.49
CA ALA A 60 -7.15 -1.39 -7.10
C ALA A 60 -7.60 -0.77 -5.77
N ALA A 61 -8.91 -0.57 -5.58
CA ALA A 61 -9.46 -0.07 -4.32
C ALA A 61 -9.21 -1.03 -3.14
N LEU A 62 -9.30 -2.35 -3.36
CA LEU A 62 -9.00 -3.34 -2.32
C LEU A 62 -7.53 -3.30 -1.89
N ILE A 63 -6.60 -3.15 -2.83
CA ILE A 63 -5.17 -2.97 -2.52
C ILE A 63 -4.96 -1.67 -1.75
N GLU A 64 -5.58 -0.58 -2.19
CA GLU A 64 -5.43 0.74 -1.57
C GLU A 64 -5.92 0.72 -0.12
N VAL A 65 -7.05 0.06 0.17
CA VAL A 65 -7.56 -0.07 1.55
C VAL A 65 -6.58 -0.84 2.44
N ALA A 66 -6.00 -1.94 1.95
CA ALA A 66 -5.01 -2.69 2.72
C ALA A 66 -3.72 -1.89 2.96
N ALA A 67 -3.24 -1.18 1.93
CA ALA A 67 -2.04 -0.35 2.00
C ALA A 67 -2.23 0.85 2.95
N LEU A 68 -3.34 1.57 2.82
CA LEU A 68 -3.68 2.69 3.71
C LEU A 68 -3.84 2.23 5.15
N PHE A 69 -4.45 1.07 5.40
CA PHE A 69 -4.56 0.54 6.75
C PHE A 69 -3.18 0.28 7.38
N ALA A 70 -2.26 -0.33 6.62
CA ALA A 70 -0.89 -0.57 7.08
C ALA A 70 -0.09 0.74 7.28
N LEU A 71 -0.27 1.73 6.40
CA LEU A 71 0.34 3.06 6.56
C LEU A 71 -0.17 3.79 7.80
N VAL A 72 -1.48 3.68 8.10
CA VAL A 72 -2.06 4.24 9.33
C VAL A 72 -1.43 3.61 10.56
N ILE A 73 -1.22 2.29 10.57
CA ILE A 73 -0.54 1.61 11.69
C ILE A 73 0.89 2.16 11.86
N CYS A 74 1.65 2.29 10.77
CA CYS A 74 3.00 2.87 10.81
C CYS A 74 2.98 4.30 11.36
N LEU A 75 2.04 5.12 10.89
CA LEU A 75 1.87 6.50 11.35
C LEU A 75 1.49 6.58 12.84
N LEU A 76 0.63 5.68 13.32
CA LEU A 76 0.25 5.61 14.73
C LEU A 76 1.44 5.25 15.62
N ILE A 77 2.33 4.35 15.17
CA ILE A 77 3.56 4.02 15.90
C ILE A 77 4.48 5.25 15.95
N SER A 78 4.62 5.98 14.85
CA SER A 78 5.46 7.19 14.78
C SER A 78 4.96 8.35 15.65
N PHE A 79 3.66 8.46 15.90
CA PHE A 79 3.09 9.55 16.73
C PHE A 79 2.82 9.17 18.19
N LYS A 80 2.79 7.88 18.52
CA LYS A 80 2.65 7.39 19.91
C LYS A 80 3.99 6.96 20.54
N GLY A 81 5.03 6.79 19.73
CA GLY A 81 6.41 6.55 20.17
C GLY A 81 6.99 7.76 20.89
#